data_AF-A0A2V7HWV7-F1
#
_entry.id   AF-A0A2V7HWV7-F1
#
_cell.length_a   1.000
_cell.length_b   1.000
_cell.length_c   1.000
_cell.angle_alpha   90.00
_cell.angle_beta   90.00
_cell.angle_gamma   90.00
#
_symmetry.space_group_name_H-M   'P 1'
#
loop_
_entity.id
_entity.type
_entity.pdbx_description
1 polymer ?
#
loop_
_entity_poly.entity_id
_entity_poly.type
_entity_poly.pdbx_seq_one_letter_code
_entity_poly.pdbx_strand_id
1 'polypeptide(L)'
;MARPVVYPDHIEPLVRFVEDTAPERVVAAAHDRLAADTSVKDMLLASALAVVRSSDLPPGHHGGPLHPLAGLHAVRHIAARLPGEYAMLPVIQNVAVANKHIHSPAMGPFILADAQPVSEHDSLEGTLEAFRNAASRGVYNACDHYFLYLVERLSPMQMLDHVLGVAIPKNQLDDHYFLFPVFTWRALEYLGWEYARYVGRAPVRYVTRPTADASLEDVD
;
A
#
# COMPACT_ATOMS: atom_id res chain seq x y z
N MET A 1 0.56 -6.84 22.78
CA MET A 1 -0.21 -6.55 21.55
C MET A 1 0.59 -5.58 20.70
N ALA A 2 0.69 -5.83 19.39
CA ALA A 2 1.30 -4.89 18.45
C ALA A 2 0.47 -3.59 18.42
N ARG A 3 1.15 -2.44 18.31
CA ARG A 3 0.48 -1.14 18.18
C ARG A 3 0.16 -0.88 16.70
N PRO A 4 -0.98 -0.27 16.35
CA PRO A 4 -1.23 0.16 14.98
C PRO A 4 -0.21 1.22 14.55
N VAL A 5 0.12 1.25 13.26
CA VAL A 5 0.88 2.37 12.70
C VAL A 5 0.09 3.67 12.88
N VAL A 6 0.79 4.73 13.30
CA VAL A 6 0.23 6.08 13.44
C VAL A 6 0.71 6.94 12.29
N TYR A 7 -0.21 7.59 11.59
CA TYR A 7 0.11 8.51 10.51
C TYR A 7 0.23 9.96 11.02
N PRO A 8 0.85 10.86 10.23
CA PRO A 8 0.98 12.26 10.62
C PRO A 8 -0.37 12.93 10.96
N ASP A 9 -0.38 13.80 11.97
CA ASP A 9 -1.59 14.42 12.51
C ASP A 9 -2.41 15.18 11.45
N HIS A 10 -1.76 15.75 10.44
CA HIS A 10 -2.45 16.52 9.39
C HIS A 10 -3.32 15.66 8.46
N ILE A 11 -3.03 14.36 8.34
CA ILE A 11 -3.77 13.45 7.44
C ILE A 11 -4.59 12.41 8.20
N GLU A 12 -4.19 12.04 9.42
CA GLU A 12 -4.84 11.01 10.25
C GLU A 12 -6.38 11.17 10.37
N PRO A 13 -6.96 12.38 10.55
CA PRO A 13 -8.42 12.53 10.59
C PRO A 13 -9.11 12.11 9.28
N LEU A 14 -8.45 12.32 8.13
CA LEU A 14 -9.00 11.95 6.83
C LEU A 14 -8.82 10.45 6.56
N VAL A 15 -7.73 9.85 7.06
CA VAL A 15 -7.55 8.39 7.04
C VAL A 15 -8.68 7.72 7.81
N ARG A 16 -8.93 8.14 9.05
CA ARG A 16 -10.04 7.62 9.86
C ARG A 16 -11.40 7.86 9.24
N PHE A 17 -11.59 8.98 8.56
CA PHE A 17 -12.80 9.20 7.77
C PHE A 17 -13.02 8.06 6.75
N VAL A 18 -12.00 7.60 6.03
CA VAL A 18 -12.14 6.49 5.08
C VAL A 18 -12.37 5.15 5.81
N GLU A 19 -11.75 4.95 6.97
CA GLU A 19 -11.85 3.70 7.75
C GLU A 19 -13.17 3.55 8.49
N ASP A 20 -13.67 4.61 9.12
CA ASP A 20 -14.79 4.57 10.06
C ASP A 20 -16.14 4.88 9.39
N THR A 21 -16.13 5.45 8.17
CA THR A 21 -17.38 5.74 7.46
C THR A 21 -18.02 4.44 6.97
N ALA A 22 -19.29 4.24 7.32
CA ALA A 22 -20.05 3.07 6.87
C ALA A 22 -20.09 2.97 5.32
N PRO A 23 -19.97 1.75 4.74
CA PRO A 23 -19.91 1.57 3.29
C PRO A 23 -21.07 2.21 2.50
N GLU A 24 -22.27 2.21 3.06
CA GLU A 24 -23.46 2.83 2.45
C GLU A 24 -23.44 4.36 2.47
N ARG A 25 -22.56 4.97 3.27
CA ARG A 25 -22.42 6.43 3.41
C ARG A 25 -21.19 7.00 2.71
N VAL A 26 -20.17 6.18 2.43
CA VAL A 26 -18.84 6.66 2.01
C VAL A 26 -18.87 7.47 0.72
N VAL A 27 -19.72 7.11 -0.25
CA VAL A 27 -19.84 7.83 -1.51
C VAL A 27 -20.33 9.27 -1.28
N ALA A 28 -21.43 9.43 -0.54
CA ALA A 28 -21.99 10.75 -0.25
C ALA A 28 -21.06 11.58 0.65
N ALA A 29 -20.47 10.94 1.67
CA ALA A 29 -19.58 11.64 2.58
C ALA A 29 -18.26 12.08 1.92
N ALA A 30 -17.73 11.28 0.97
CA ALA A 30 -16.54 11.65 0.20
C ALA A 30 -16.84 12.81 -0.77
N HIS A 31 -18.03 12.82 -1.37
CA HIS A 31 -18.50 13.97 -2.15
C HIS A 31 -18.53 15.23 -1.29
N ASP A 32 -19.18 15.19 -0.12
CA ASP A 32 -19.32 16.36 0.75
C ASP A 32 -17.96 16.92 1.20
N ARG A 33 -16.97 16.06 1.46
CA ARG A 33 -15.59 16.46 1.77
C ARG A 33 -14.91 17.19 0.61
N LEU A 34 -15.03 16.66 -0.61
CA LEU A 34 -14.44 17.27 -1.81
C LEU A 34 -15.14 18.58 -2.17
N ALA A 35 -16.45 18.67 -1.99
CA ALA A 35 -17.22 19.90 -2.17
C ALA A 35 -16.89 20.97 -1.11
N ALA A 36 -16.49 20.55 0.09
CA ALA A 36 -16.00 21.42 1.17
C ALA A 36 -14.49 21.68 1.11
N ASP A 37 -13.91 21.73 -0.11
CA ASP A 37 -12.52 22.08 -0.39
C ASP A 37 -11.43 21.11 0.14
N THR A 38 -11.79 19.88 0.52
CA THR A 38 -10.74 18.85 0.73
C THR A 38 -10.03 18.57 -0.59
N SER A 39 -8.71 18.68 -0.62
CA SER A 39 -7.96 18.52 -1.87
C SER A 39 -8.06 17.08 -2.41
N VAL A 40 -8.05 16.93 -3.73
CA VAL A 40 -7.94 15.62 -4.40
C VAL A 40 -6.72 14.85 -3.89
N LYS A 41 -5.58 15.54 -3.70
CA LYS A 41 -4.35 14.92 -3.21
C LYS A 41 -4.54 14.33 -1.82
N ASP A 42 -5.16 15.06 -0.89
CA ASP A 42 -5.37 14.61 0.48
C ASP A 42 -6.37 13.45 0.54
N MET A 43 -7.46 13.49 -0.24
CA MET A 43 -8.39 12.37 -0.29
C MET A 43 -7.75 11.09 -0.83
N LEU A 44 -6.92 11.19 -1.87
CA LEU A 44 -6.20 10.04 -2.43
C LEU A 44 -5.09 9.53 -1.50
N LEU A 45 -4.40 10.43 -0.79
CA LEU A 45 -3.44 10.03 0.24
C LEU A 45 -4.15 9.30 1.39
N ALA A 46 -5.27 9.84 1.86
CA ALA A 46 -6.04 9.24 2.94
C ALA A 46 -6.58 7.87 2.56
N SER A 47 -7.09 7.67 1.34
CA SER A 47 -7.56 6.36 0.88
C SER A 47 -6.44 5.34 0.80
N ALA A 48 -5.24 5.73 0.32
CA ALA A 48 -4.05 4.88 0.32
C ALA A 48 -3.62 4.47 1.73
N LEU A 49 -3.50 5.43 2.65
CA LEU A 49 -3.09 5.15 4.02
C LEU A 49 -4.13 4.26 4.74
N ALA A 50 -5.42 4.55 4.56
CA ALA A 50 -6.50 3.80 5.17
C ALA A 50 -6.51 2.33 4.73
N VAL A 51 -6.43 2.08 3.41
CA VAL A 51 -6.45 0.70 2.92
C VAL A 51 -5.20 -0.06 3.35
N VAL A 52 -4.04 0.59 3.36
CA VAL A 52 -2.78 -0.03 3.81
C VAL A 52 -2.81 -0.37 5.31
N ARG A 53 -3.41 0.48 6.13
CA ARG A 53 -3.55 0.23 7.58
C ARG A 53 -4.56 -0.85 7.89
N SER A 54 -5.69 -0.84 7.19
CA SER A 54 -6.91 -1.49 7.68
C SER A 54 -7.41 -2.65 6.81
N SER A 55 -6.59 -3.14 5.89
CA SER A 55 -6.88 -4.34 5.11
C SER A 55 -5.70 -5.29 5.02
N ASP A 56 -5.98 -6.59 5.16
CA ASP A 56 -5.03 -7.66 4.98
C ASP A 56 -4.98 -8.12 3.52
N LEU A 57 -3.93 -8.87 3.21
CA LEU A 57 -3.70 -9.47 1.92
C LEU A 57 -3.89 -10.99 2.05
N PRO A 58 -5.14 -11.50 2.00
CA PRO A 58 -5.40 -12.93 2.17
C PRO A 58 -4.76 -13.76 1.05
N PRO A 59 -4.24 -14.98 1.35
CA PRO A 59 -3.78 -15.93 0.34
C PRO A 59 -4.85 -16.22 -0.71
N GLY A 60 -4.45 -16.48 -1.96
CA GLY A 60 -5.36 -16.78 -3.06
C GLY A 60 -6.15 -15.59 -3.64
N HIS A 61 -6.04 -14.39 -3.05
CA HIS A 61 -6.58 -13.16 -3.63
C HIS A 61 -5.50 -12.44 -4.44
N HIS A 62 -5.82 -11.96 -5.64
CA HIS A 62 -4.98 -11.13 -6.53
C HIS A 62 -4.78 -9.68 -6.02
N GLY A 63 -4.69 -9.50 -4.69
CA GLY A 63 -4.36 -8.21 -4.07
C GLY A 63 -5.42 -7.11 -4.22
N GLY A 64 -6.70 -7.46 -4.00
CA GLY A 64 -7.83 -6.52 -4.04
C GLY A 64 -7.53 -5.19 -3.35
N PRO A 65 -7.07 -5.18 -2.10
CA PRO A 65 -6.79 -3.93 -1.40
C PRO A 65 -5.65 -3.08 -1.96
N LEU A 66 -4.81 -3.60 -2.85
CA LEU A 66 -3.77 -2.80 -3.52
C LEU A 66 -4.30 -2.08 -4.77
N HIS A 67 -5.47 -2.45 -5.30
CA HIS A 67 -6.09 -1.75 -6.42
C HIS A 67 -6.36 -0.27 -6.15
N PRO A 68 -6.96 0.13 -5.00
CA PRO A 68 -7.13 1.54 -4.70
C PRO A 68 -5.80 2.29 -4.51
N LEU A 69 -4.69 1.60 -4.23
CA LEU A 69 -3.35 2.20 -4.16
C LEU A 69 -2.69 2.33 -5.54
N ALA A 70 -2.63 1.24 -6.31
CA ALA A 70 -2.06 1.22 -7.64
C ALA A 70 -2.87 2.06 -8.65
N GLY A 71 -4.18 2.20 -8.45
CA GLY A 71 -5.03 3.04 -9.28
C GLY A 71 -4.77 4.54 -9.14
N LEU A 72 -4.09 4.99 -8.08
CA LEU A 72 -4.00 6.42 -7.74
C LEU A 72 -3.36 7.28 -8.83
N HIS A 73 -2.33 6.77 -9.50
CA HIS A 73 -1.68 7.49 -10.59
C HIS A 73 -2.67 7.77 -11.74
N ALA A 74 -3.49 6.79 -12.11
CA ALA A 74 -4.52 6.97 -13.13
C ALA A 74 -5.64 7.90 -12.62
N VAL A 75 -6.12 7.68 -11.40
CA VAL A 75 -7.20 8.46 -10.78
C VAL A 75 -6.87 9.95 -10.75
N ARG A 76 -5.66 10.35 -10.33
CA ARG A 76 -5.26 11.77 -10.33
C ARG A 76 -5.29 12.40 -11.74
N HIS A 77 -4.88 11.64 -12.76
CA HIS A 77 -4.82 12.14 -14.13
C HIS A 77 -6.20 12.19 -14.79
N ILE A 78 -7.10 11.29 -14.40
CA ILE A 78 -8.50 11.37 -14.83
C ILE A 78 -9.18 12.57 -14.16
N ALA A 79 -9.04 12.71 -12.83
CA ALA A 79 -9.60 13.83 -12.07
C ALA A 79 -9.15 15.20 -12.64
N ALA A 80 -7.86 15.36 -12.94
CA ALA A 80 -7.31 16.61 -13.46
C ALA A 80 -7.81 17.01 -14.86
N ARG A 81 -8.39 16.07 -15.63
CA ARG A 81 -8.91 16.32 -16.99
C ARG A 81 -10.43 16.50 -17.04
N LEU A 82 -11.13 16.09 -15.99
CA LEU A 82 -12.59 16.20 -15.94
C LEU A 82 -13.00 17.58 -15.40
N PRO A 83 -14.08 18.19 -15.93
CA PRO A 83 -14.51 19.51 -15.50
C PRO A 83 -15.41 19.45 -14.25
N GLY A 84 -15.32 20.47 -13.40
CA GLY A 84 -16.25 20.70 -12.28
C GLY A 84 -16.40 19.48 -11.37
N GLU A 85 -17.64 19.15 -11.00
CA GLU A 85 -17.97 18.03 -10.12
C GLU A 85 -17.56 16.66 -10.70
N TYR A 86 -17.43 16.52 -12.02
CA TYR A 86 -16.97 15.27 -12.63
C TYR A 86 -15.52 14.93 -12.24
N ALA A 87 -14.70 15.94 -11.89
CA ALA A 87 -13.35 15.72 -11.37
C ALA A 87 -13.35 14.92 -10.05
N MET A 88 -14.44 14.98 -9.29
CA MET A 88 -14.59 14.30 -8.00
C MET A 88 -14.89 12.81 -8.16
N LEU A 89 -15.62 12.41 -9.22
CA LEU A 89 -16.07 11.03 -9.42
C LEU A 89 -14.97 9.96 -9.33
N PRO A 90 -13.82 10.07 -10.03
CA PRO A 90 -12.77 9.04 -9.93
C PRO A 90 -12.15 8.98 -8.53
N VAL A 91 -12.13 10.11 -7.79
CA VAL A 91 -11.64 10.17 -6.40
C VAL A 91 -12.63 9.50 -5.46
N ILE A 92 -13.92 9.82 -5.58
CA ILE A 92 -15.01 9.21 -4.79
C ILE A 92 -15.03 7.70 -5.02
N GLN A 93 -14.91 7.25 -6.27
CA GLN A 93 -14.85 5.82 -6.59
C GLN A 93 -13.64 5.15 -5.92
N ASN A 94 -12.46 5.77 -5.97
CA ASN A 94 -11.26 5.22 -5.34
C ASN A 94 -11.42 5.08 -3.81
N VAL A 95 -11.96 6.13 -3.16
CA VAL A 95 -12.23 6.14 -1.72
C VAL A 95 -13.26 5.06 -1.34
N ALA A 96 -14.33 4.92 -2.13
CA ALA A 96 -15.34 3.88 -1.91
C ALA A 96 -14.76 2.46 -2.08
N VAL A 97 -13.85 2.24 -3.04
CA VAL A 97 -13.17 0.95 -3.21
C VAL A 97 -12.25 0.65 -2.02
N ALA A 98 -11.45 1.63 -1.56
CA ALA A 98 -10.63 1.48 -0.36
C ALA A 98 -11.48 1.10 0.86
N ASN A 99 -12.56 1.85 1.11
CA ASN A 99 -13.50 1.60 2.18
C ASN A 99 -14.17 0.21 2.08
N LYS A 100 -14.57 -0.22 0.88
CA LYS A 100 -15.12 -1.57 0.63
C LYS A 100 -14.14 -2.66 1.04
N HIS A 101 -12.85 -2.51 0.76
CA HIS A 101 -11.83 -3.49 1.15
C HIS A 101 -11.61 -3.51 2.66
N ILE A 102 -11.60 -2.35 3.32
CA ILE A 102 -11.47 -2.22 4.77
C ILE A 102 -12.64 -2.93 5.50
N HIS A 103 -13.86 -2.80 4.98
CA HIS A 103 -15.07 -3.39 5.58
C HIS A 103 -15.42 -4.79 5.06
N SER A 104 -14.59 -5.37 4.18
CA SER A 104 -14.83 -6.70 3.64
C SER A 104 -14.46 -7.78 4.66
N PRO A 105 -15.32 -8.77 4.97
CA PRO A 105 -14.97 -9.86 5.89
C PRO A 105 -13.82 -10.74 5.40
N ALA A 106 -13.43 -10.64 4.12
CA ALA A 106 -12.29 -11.37 3.56
C ALA A 106 -10.94 -10.67 3.79
N MET A 107 -10.95 -9.38 4.12
CA MET A 107 -9.74 -8.53 4.13
C MET A 107 -9.64 -7.68 5.40
N GLY A 108 -10.76 -7.35 6.04
CA GLY A 108 -10.83 -6.71 7.34
C GLY A 108 -11.69 -7.51 8.33
N PRO A 109 -11.60 -7.21 9.64
CA PRO A 109 -10.73 -6.20 10.24
C PRO A 109 -9.26 -6.64 10.23
N PHE A 110 -8.37 -5.72 9.84
CA PHE A 110 -6.92 -5.89 9.87
C PHE A 110 -6.29 -4.64 10.45
N ILE A 111 -5.10 -4.77 11.03
CA ILE A 111 -4.29 -3.64 11.49
C ILE A 111 -2.85 -3.85 11.06
N LEU A 112 -2.31 -2.91 10.29
CA LEU A 112 -0.89 -2.83 10.01
C LEU A 112 -0.16 -2.44 11.29
N ALA A 113 0.61 -3.38 11.82
CA ALA A 113 1.43 -3.13 12.99
C ALA A 113 2.51 -2.08 12.72
N ASP A 114 2.75 -1.24 13.72
CA ASP A 114 3.95 -0.45 13.83
C ASP A 114 5.17 -1.37 13.88
N ALA A 115 6.22 -0.99 13.18
CA ALA A 115 7.44 -1.78 13.01
C ALA A 115 8.65 -0.85 13.01
N GLN A 116 9.72 -1.30 13.65
CA GLN A 116 10.99 -0.56 13.66
C GLN A 116 11.87 -1.01 12.49
N PRO A 117 12.66 -0.11 11.88
CA PRO A 117 13.64 -0.52 10.89
C PRO A 117 14.66 -1.48 11.53
N VAL A 118 15.02 -2.55 10.82
CA VAL A 118 16.05 -3.53 11.25
C VAL A 118 17.10 -3.65 10.16
N SER A 119 18.36 -3.75 10.57
CA SER A 119 19.52 -3.96 9.70
C SER A 119 20.22 -5.27 10.04
N GLU A 120 20.87 -5.86 9.04
CA GLU A 120 21.86 -6.91 9.28
C GLU A 120 23.22 -6.26 9.57
N HIS A 121 23.63 -6.28 10.84
CA HIS A 121 24.90 -5.72 11.30
C HIS A 121 25.17 -4.28 10.83
N ASP A 122 24.13 -3.45 10.73
CA ASP A 122 24.20 -2.09 10.18
C ASP A 122 24.76 -1.99 8.74
N SER A 123 24.73 -3.10 8.00
CA SER A 123 25.19 -3.17 6.62
C SER A 123 24.04 -2.98 5.64
N LEU A 124 24.16 -2.00 4.73
CA LEU A 124 23.21 -1.82 3.64
C LEU A 124 23.16 -3.06 2.74
N GLU A 125 24.32 -3.59 2.37
CA GLU A 125 24.42 -4.75 1.48
C GLU A 125 23.88 -6.02 2.15
N GLY A 126 24.25 -6.25 3.42
CA GLY A 126 23.74 -7.39 4.19
C GLY A 126 22.22 -7.33 4.36
N THR A 127 21.68 -6.13 4.66
CA THR A 127 20.23 -5.95 4.79
C THR A 127 19.50 -6.14 3.47
N LEU A 128 20.11 -5.75 2.34
CA LEU A 128 19.56 -6.01 1.01
C LEU A 128 19.52 -7.50 0.67
N GLU A 129 20.57 -8.24 1.03
CA GLU A 129 20.60 -9.70 0.86
C GLU A 129 19.53 -10.39 1.71
N ALA A 130 19.43 -10.01 2.99
CA ALA A 130 18.40 -10.52 3.90
C ALA A 130 16.98 -10.17 3.44
N PHE A 131 16.75 -8.94 2.95
CA PHE A 131 15.47 -8.55 2.35
C PHE A 131 15.09 -9.44 1.19
N ARG A 132 16.01 -9.68 0.24
CA ARG A 132 15.74 -10.53 -0.94
C ARG A 132 15.48 -11.98 -0.55
N ASN A 133 16.23 -12.53 0.40
CA ASN A 133 16.03 -13.89 0.92
C ASN A 133 14.68 -14.02 1.64
N ALA A 134 14.35 -13.09 2.54
CA ALA A 134 13.06 -13.06 3.21
C ALA A 134 11.89 -12.95 2.21
N ALA A 135 12.05 -12.12 1.17
CA ALA A 135 11.04 -11.91 0.14
C ALA A 135 10.83 -13.14 -0.77
N SER A 136 11.88 -13.90 -1.05
CA SER A 136 11.75 -15.15 -1.82
C SER A 136 11.08 -16.27 -1.01
N ARG A 137 11.27 -16.27 0.32
CA ARG A 137 10.73 -17.29 1.25
C ARG A 137 9.33 -17.01 1.80
N GLY A 138 8.67 -15.91 1.44
CA GLY A 138 7.34 -15.62 2.02
C GLY A 138 7.36 -14.90 3.37
N VAL A 139 8.51 -14.45 3.86
CA VAL A 139 8.66 -13.91 5.23
C VAL A 139 8.34 -12.40 5.26
N TYR A 140 7.06 -12.07 5.03
CA TYR A 140 6.62 -10.67 4.83
C TYR A 140 6.85 -9.77 6.05
N ASN A 141 6.80 -10.32 7.28
CA ASN A 141 7.08 -9.54 8.49
C ASN A 141 8.54 -9.06 8.53
N ALA A 142 9.50 -9.94 8.19
CA ALA A 142 10.91 -9.55 8.11
C ALA A 142 11.13 -8.53 6.98
N CYS A 143 10.49 -8.74 5.83
CA CYS A 143 10.54 -7.77 4.72
C CYS A 143 10.06 -6.37 5.11
N ASP A 144 9.02 -6.24 5.96
CA ASP A 144 8.55 -4.95 6.46
C ASP A 144 9.65 -4.22 7.24
N HIS A 145 10.34 -4.92 8.16
CA HIS A 145 11.42 -4.33 8.96
C HIS A 145 12.62 -3.92 8.11
N TYR A 146 13.06 -4.78 7.19
CA TYR A 146 14.17 -4.47 6.29
C TYR A 146 13.79 -3.34 5.31
N PHE A 147 12.56 -3.35 4.78
CA PHE A 147 12.07 -2.28 3.91
C PHE A 147 12.14 -0.92 4.60
N LEU A 148 11.72 -0.83 5.87
CA LEU A 148 11.78 0.42 6.63
C LEU A 148 13.22 0.93 6.80
N TYR A 149 14.19 0.04 7.01
CA TYR A 149 15.61 0.42 7.06
C TYR A 149 16.13 0.90 5.70
N LEU A 150 15.76 0.19 4.63
CA LEU A 150 16.25 0.43 3.26
C LEU A 150 15.64 1.69 2.64
N VAL A 151 14.35 1.96 2.84
CA VAL A 151 13.65 3.12 2.26
C VAL A 151 14.17 4.45 2.81
N GLU A 152 14.81 4.44 3.98
CA GLU A 152 15.49 5.61 4.56
C GLU A 152 16.87 5.88 3.94
N ARG A 153 17.47 4.91 3.24
CA ARG A 153 18.87 4.94 2.80
C ARG A 153 19.03 4.85 1.29
N LEU A 154 18.05 4.28 0.60
CA LEU A 154 18.04 4.15 -0.85
C LEU A 154 17.21 5.27 -1.48
N SER A 155 17.61 5.70 -2.68
CA SER A 155 16.69 6.50 -3.50
C SER A 155 15.44 5.67 -3.82
N PRO A 156 14.31 6.33 -4.10
CA PRO A 156 13.10 5.64 -4.50
C PRO A 156 13.32 4.62 -5.63
N MET A 157 14.10 4.97 -6.65
CA MET A 157 14.34 4.07 -7.77
C MET A 157 15.22 2.87 -7.43
N GLN A 158 16.21 3.03 -6.54
CA GLN A 158 17.01 1.90 -6.05
C GLN A 158 16.15 0.92 -5.24
N MET A 159 15.25 1.43 -4.38
CA MET A 159 14.33 0.57 -3.64
C MET A 159 13.36 -0.16 -4.58
N LEU A 160 12.81 0.52 -5.59
CA LEU A 160 11.94 -0.10 -6.58
C LEU A 160 12.67 -1.22 -7.35
N ASP A 161 13.91 -0.99 -7.78
CA ASP A 161 14.72 -1.99 -8.48
C ASP A 161 14.84 -3.29 -7.68
N HIS A 162 15.12 -3.19 -6.37
CA HIS A 162 15.19 -4.37 -5.50
C HIS A 162 13.84 -5.07 -5.31
N VAL A 163 12.74 -4.32 -5.21
CA VAL A 163 11.38 -4.91 -5.16
C VAL A 163 11.08 -5.63 -6.48
N LEU A 164 11.41 -5.03 -7.62
CA LEU A 164 11.17 -5.59 -8.95
C LEU A 164 12.04 -6.81 -9.24
N GLY A 165 13.26 -6.90 -8.67
CA GLY A 165 14.09 -8.09 -8.76
C GLY A 165 13.40 -9.35 -8.20
N VAL A 166 12.53 -9.19 -7.20
CA VAL A 166 11.70 -10.29 -6.67
C VAL A 166 10.40 -10.42 -7.45
N ALA A 167 9.82 -9.32 -7.89
CA ALA A 167 8.48 -9.29 -8.47
C ALA A 167 8.41 -9.74 -9.94
N ILE A 168 9.37 -9.33 -10.77
CA ILE A 168 9.38 -9.63 -12.22
C ILE A 168 9.36 -11.14 -12.50
N PRO A 169 10.16 -12.00 -11.81
CA PRO A 169 10.09 -13.44 -12.00
C PRO A 169 8.70 -14.06 -11.73
N LYS A 170 7.89 -13.40 -10.89
CA LYS A 170 6.54 -13.83 -10.50
C LYS A 170 5.45 -13.32 -11.45
N ASN A 171 5.79 -12.36 -12.32
CA ASN A 171 4.83 -11.67 -13.18
C ASN A 171 4.09 -12.57 -14.18
N GLN A 172 4.68 -13.72 -14.52
CA GLN A 172 4.04 -14.74 -15.37
C GLN A 172 2.87 -15.46 -14.69
N LEU A 173 2.79 -15.39 -13.36
CA LEU A 173 1.72 -16.00 -12.56
C LEU A 173 0.59 -15.02 -12.29
N ASP A 174 0.96 -13.76 -12.06
CA ASP A 174 0.05 -12.67 -11.77
C ASP A 174 0.75 -11.35 -12.13
N ASP A 175 0.16 -10.58 -13.04
CA ASP A 175 0.74 -9.31 -13.52
C ASP A 175 0.82 -8.26 -12.40
N HIS A 176 0.01 -8.40 -11.36
CA HIS A 176 0.00 -7.53 -10.20
C HIS A 176 1.34 -7.49 -9.45
N TYR A 177 2.18 -8.52 -9.57
CA TYR A 177 3.53 -8.48 -9.01
C TYR A 177 4.35 -7.32 -9.60
N PHE A 178 4.23 -7.04 -10.90
CA PHE A 178 4.86 -5.88 -11.51
C PHE A 178 4.03 -4.60 -11.32
N LEU A 179 2.70 -4.67 -11.53
CA LEU A 179 1.86 -3.48 -11.56
C LEU A 179 1.80 -2.78 -10.21
N PHE A 180 1.66 -3.51 -9.10
CA PHE A 180 1.50 -2.89 -7.79
C PHE A 180 2.72 -2.10 -7.31
N PRO A 181 3.96 -2.62 -7.34
CA PRO A 181 5.14 -1.81 -7.02
C PRO A 181 5.27 -0.59 -7.92
N VAL A 182 5.18 -0.77 -9.24
CA VAL A 182 5.39 0.33 -10.20
C VAL A 182 4.37 1.44 -10.00
N PHE A 183 3.09 1.10 -9.92
CA PHE A 183 2.05 2.11 -9.76
C PHE A 183 1.99 2.73 -8.37
N THR A 184 2.39 1.99 -7.33
CA THR A 184 2.57 2.59 -5.99
C THR A 184 3.68 3.63 -6.00
N TRP A 185 4.81 3.35 -6.68
CA TRP A 185 5.87 4.34 -6.87
C TRP A 185 5.42 5.56 -7.68
N ARG A 186 4.66 5.35 -8.75
CA ARG A 186 4.04 6.44 -9.52
C ARG A 186 3.02 7.25 -8.72
N ALA A 187 2.35 6.65 -7.75
CA ALA A 187 1.50 7.37 -6.81
C ALA A 187 2.33 8.21 -5.85
N LEU A 188 3.43 7.66 -5.31
CA LEU A 188 4.35 8.36 -4.41
C LEU A 188 5.00 9.60 -5.03
N GLU A 189 5.30 9.59 -6.34
CA GLU A 189 5.76 10.79 -7.08
C GLU A 189 4.79 11.98 -6.93
N TYR A 190 3.49 11.71 -6.75
CA TYR A 190 2.46 12.71 -6.54
C TYR A 190 2.17 12.99 -5.07
N LEU A 191 2.06 11.93 -4.27
CA LEU A 191 1.65 12.00 -2.88
C LEU A 191 2.75 12.58 -1.99
N GLY A 192 4.00 12.23 -2.25
CA GLY A 192 5.17 12.57 -1.44
C GLY A 192 5.92 11.32 -1.00
N TRP A 193 7.25 11.35 -1.12
CA TRP A 193 8.12 10.21 -0.76
C TRP A 193 8.21 9.98 0.75
N GLU A 194 7.86 10.98 1.57
CA GLU A 194 7.72 10.85 3.03
C GLU A 194 6.70 9.77 3.44
N TYR A 195 5.75 9.45 2.56
CA TYR A 195 4.77 8.39 2.80
C TYR A 195 5.22 7.01 2.35
N ALA A 196 6.40 6.88 1.71
CA ALA A 196 6.90 5.60 1.19
C ALA A 196 7.05 4.55 2.30
N ARG A 197 7.46 4.97 3.50
CA ARG A 197 7.54 4.11 4.69
C ARG A 197 6.21 3.47 5.10
N TYR A 198 5.09 4.05 4.69
CA TYR A 198 3.75 3.54 4.97
C TYR A 198 3.22 2.78 3.75
N VAL A 199 3.01 3.48 2.63
CA VAL A 199 2.30 2.91 1.47
C VAL A 199 3.14 1.88 0.71
N GLY A 200 4.48 1.98 0.77
CA GLY A 200 5.38 1.02 0.14
C GLY A 200 5.38 -0.36 0.80
N ARG A 201 4.91 -0.47 2.05
CA ARG A 201 4.80 -1.76 2.75
C ARG A 201 3.78 -2.69 2.08
N ALA A 202 2.69 -2.17 1.53
CA ALA A 202 1.67 -2.99 0.87
C ALA A 202 2.20 -3.75 -0.36
N PRO A 203 2.81 -3.12 -1.38
CA PRO A 203 3.39 -3.86 -2.49
C PRO A 203 4.56 -4.75 -2.05
N VAL A 204 5.34 -4.36 -1.02
CA VAL A 204 6.36 -5.25 -0.44
C VAL A 204 5.75 -6.55 0.10
N ARG A 205 4.73 -6.45 0.96
CA ARG A 205 4.01 -7.62 1.48
C ARG A 205 3.39 -8.47 0.35
N TYR A 206 2.91 -7.83 -0.71
CA TYR A 206 2.39 -8.53 -1.88
C TYR A 206 3.47 -9.33 -2.60
N VAL A 207 4.60 -8.69 -2.95
CA VAL A 207 5.67 -9.36 -3.70
C VAL A 207 6.36 -10.46 -2.91
N THR A 208 6.31 -10.40 -1.58
CA THR A 208 6.85 -11.45 -0.71
C THR A 208 6.03 -12.74 -0.79
N ARG A 209 4.78 -12.71 -1.24
CA ARG A 209 3.95 -13.92 -1.29
C ARG A 209 4.64 -15.06 -2.05
N PRO A 210 4.62 -16.28 -1.51
CA PRO A 210 5.19 -17.44 -2.18
C PRO A 210 4.38 -17.73 -3.45
N THR A 211 5.08 -18.16 -4.49
CA THR A 211 4.50 -18.49 -5.81
C THR A 211 4.23 -19.98 -6.01
N ALA A 212 4.66 -20.80 -5.05
CA ALA A 212 4.34 -22.21 -4.94
C ALA A 212 3.78 -22.45 -3.53
N ASP A 213 3.04 -23.54 -3.34
CA ASP A 213 2.72 -24.02 -1.99
C ASP A 213 4.04 -24.23 -1.25
N ALA A 214 4.22 -23.55 -0.11
CA ALA A 214 5.36 -23.80 0.75
C ALA A 214 5.34 -25.28 1.13
N SER A 215 6.39 -26.02 0.77
CA SER A 215 6.56 -27.37 1.29
C SER A 215 6.66 -27.26 2.81
N LEU A 216 6.00 -28.16 3.54
CA LEU A 216 6.13 -28.24 5.01
C LEU A 216 7.58 -28.49 5.45
N GLU A 217 8.46 -28.85 4.52
CA GLU A 217 9.90 -29.03 4.75
C GLU A 217 10.68 -27.69 4.78
N ASP A 218 10.09 -26.57 4.34
CA ASP A 218 10.76 -25.25 4.25
C ASP A 218 10.64 -24.39 5.53
N VAL A 219 9.99 -24.92 6.57
CA VAL A 219 9.79 -24.26 7.86
C VAL A 219 10.76 -24.83 8.89
N ASP A 220 12.01 -24.36 8.83
CA ASP A 220 12.99 -24.45 9.92
C ASP A 220 12.95 -23.21 10.83
#